data_AF-A0A7C1GI64-F1
#
_entry.id   AF-A0A7C1GI64-F1
#
_cell.length_a   1.000
_cell.length_b   1.000
_cell.length_c   1.000
_cell.angle_alpha   90.00
_cell.angle_beta   90.00
_cell.angle_gamma   90.00
#
_symmetry.space_group_name_H-M   'P 1'
#
loop_
_entity.id
_entity.type
_entity.pdbx_description
1 polymer ?
#
loop_
_entity_poly.entity_id
_entity_poly.type
_entity_poly.pdbx_seq_one_letter_code
_entity_poly.pdbx_strand_id
1 'polypeptide(L)'
;MSLRTREDASRELQEFRRDVTEYFDLIIRRLARLRLIEERLDVIEEYITDLRSRLRRLETTIKEYIAEQPQPKTSITLRERKIERKPITIPSIKPAIEVASQKAEEESSRKLVQIPFTKTQKRLEGKTVTERLAVTSQITDDDLVSKLNRLTITEKEIIKVLIKYPELRGGTAIARRIGKAREHTSRLLKKLADEGILIRDESVWPYKYQVPEKVKQIIMLREQLST
;
A
#
# COMPACT_ATOMS: atom_id res chain seq x y z
N MET A 1 -53.90 -3.21 -38.71
CA MET A 1 -52.69 -3.69 -38.02
C MET A 1 -53.02 -5.06 -37.44
N SER A 2 -52.36 -6.12 -37.92
CA SER A 2 -52.77 -7.53 -37.76
C SER A 2 -52.44 -8.08 -36.37
N LEU A 3 -53.29 -8.96 -35.80
CA LEU A 3 -53.07 -9.61 -34.50
C LEU A 3 -51.70 -10.31 -34.39
N ARG A 4 -51.17 -10.82 -35.52
CA ARG A 4 -49.83 -11.43 -35.61
C ARG A 4 -48.72 -10.48 -35.15
N THR A 5 -48.76 -9.21 -35.57
CA THR A 5 -47.75 -8.21 -35.16
C THR A 5 -47.75 -7.91 -33.66
N ARG A 6 -48.87 -8.13 -32.97
CA ARG A 6 -48.97 -7.94 -31.51
C ARG A 6 -48.42 -9.14 -30.74
N GLU A 7 -48.62 -10.35 -31.28
CA GLU A 7 -48.04 -11.58 -30.74
C GLU A 7 -46.52 -11.59 -30.89
N ASP A 8 -46.00 -11.19 -32.06
CA ASP A 8 -44.57 -11.08 -32.33
C ASP A 8 -43.90 -10.08 -31.37
N ALA A 9 -44.47 -8.88 -31.21
CA ALA A 9 -43.96 -7.88 -30.27
C ALA A 9 -43.98 -8.36 -28.81
N SER A 10 -44.98 -9.14 -28.41
CA SER A 10 -45.05 -9.71 -27.06
C SER A 10 -43.97 -10.76 -26.81
N ARG A 11 -43.62 -11.52 -27.85
CA ARG A 11 -42.56 -12.53 -27.81
C ARG A 11 -41.17 -11.89 -27.72
N GLU A 12 -40.91 -10.87 -28.53
CA GLU A 12 -39.67 -10.08 -28.45
C GLU A 12 -39.50 -9.43 -27.08
N LEU A 13 -40.58 -8.88 -26.51
CA LEU A 13 -40.53 -8.29 -25.16
C LEU A 13 -40.25 -9.35 -24.08
N GLN A 14 -40.76 -10.56 -24.25
CA GLN A 14 -40.51 -11.68 -23.33
C GLN A 14 -39.06 -12.18 -23.43
N GLU A 15 -38.49 -12.23 -24.63
CA GLU A 15 -37.08 -12.57 -24.88
C GLU A 15 -36.16 -11.49 -24.29
N PHE A 16 -36.44 -10.22 -24.55
CA PHE A 16 -35.68 -9.12 -23.96
C PHE A 16 -35.72 -9.13 -22.42
N ARG A 17 -36.90 -9.38 -21.83
CA ARG A 17 -37.04 -9.50 -20.37
C ARG A 17 -36.17 -10.64 -19.84
N ARG A 18 -36.12 -11.77 -20.55
CA ARG A 18 -35.28 -12.92 -20.18
C ARG A 18 -33.79 -12.56 -20.23
N ASP A 19 -33.34 -11.93 -21.31
CA ASP A 19 -31.94 -11.51 -21.46
C ASP A 19 -31.52 -10.52 -20.37
N VAL A 20 -32.40 -9.57 -20.03
CA VAL A 20 -32.19 -8.61 -18.95
C VAL A 20 -32.08 -9.34 -17.60
N THR A 21 -32.93 -10.34 -17.32
CA THR A 21 -32.83 -11.13 -16.08
C THR A 21 -31.55 -11.95 -16.02
N GLU A 22 -31.13 -12.57 -17.13
CA GLU A 22 -29.87 -13.33 -17.19
C GLU A 22 -28.65 -12.42 -16.96
N TYR A 23 -28.70 -11.18 -17.47
CA TYR A 23 -27.66 -10.18 -17.22
C TYR A 23 -27.60 -9.76 -15.75
N PHE A 24 -28.75 -9.53 -15.10
CA PHE A 24 -28.81 -9.22 -13.68
C PHE A 24 -28.29 -10.39 -12.82
N ASP A 25 -28.61 -11.63 -13.16
CA ASP A 25 -28.08 -12.81 -12.47
C ASP A 25 -26.56 -12.90 -12.58
N LEU A 26 -25.99 -12.56 -13.74
CA LEU A 26 -24.54 -12.51 -13.94
C LEU A 26 -23.89 -11.45 -13.03
N ILE A 27 -24.51 -10.27 -12.92
CA ILE A 27 -24.06 -9.19 -12.03
C ILE A 27 -24.12 -9.66 -10.58
N ILE A 28 -25.22 -10.26 -10.13
CA ILE A 28 -25.39 -10.75 -8.77
C ILE A 28 -24.31 -11.78 -8.42
N ARG A 29 -24.04 -12.74 -9.31
CA ARG A 29 -22.95 -13.72 -9.14
C ARG A 29 -21.59 -13.03 -9.06
N ARG A 30 -21.34 -12.01 -9.86
CA ARG A 30 -20.08 -11.25 -9.82
C ARG A 30 -19.92 -10.50 -8.50
N LEU A 31 -20.97 -9.85 -8.02
CA LEU A 31 -20.98 -9.15 -6.74
C LEU A 31 -20.78 -10.11 -5.56
N ALA A 32 -21.39 -11.29 -5.58
CA ALA A 32 -21.18 -12.32 -4.58
C ALA A 32 -19.70 -12.78 -4.52
N ARG A 33 -19.04 -12.92 -5.66
CA ARG A 33 -17.59 -13.24 -5.70
C ARG A 33 -16.73 -12.12 -5.11
N LEU A 34 -17.08 -10.85 -5.37
CA LEU A 34 -16.37 -9.72 -4.79
C LEU A 34 -16.50 -9.68 -3.27
N ARG A 35 -17.70 -9.96 -2.74
CA ARG A 35 -17.95 -10.09 -1.30
C ARG A 35 -17.12 -11.21 -0.67
N LEU A 36 -17.01 -12.36 -1.33
CA LEU A 36 -16.16 -13.46 -0.83
C LEU A 36 -14.67 -13.06 -0.80
N ILE A 37 -14.21 -12.28 -1.78
CA ILE A 37 -12.84 -11.76 -1.79
C ILE A 37 -12.63 -10.78 -0.62
N GLU A 38 -13.61 -9.94 -0.31
CA GLU A 38 -13.58 -9.04 0.84
C GLU A 38 -13.47 -9.81 2.15
N GLU A 39 -14.30 -10.83 2.37
CA GLU A 39 -14.21 -11.70 3.56
C GLU A 39 -12.83 -12.38 3.68
N ARG A 40 -12.26 -12.84 2.56
CA ARG A 40 -10.90 -13.41 2.55
C ARG A 40 -9.83 -12.37 2.86
N LEU A 41 -10.00 -11.12 2.42
CA LEU A 41 -9.08 -10.03 2.73
C LEU A 41 -9.11 -9.71 4.22
N ASP A 42 -10.29 -9.70 4.85
CA ASP A 42 -10.43 -9.49 6.30
C ASP A 42 -9.66 -10.55 7.10
N VAL A 43 -9.79 -11.82 6.72
CA VAL A 43 -9.04 -12.94 7.36
C VAL A 43 -7.53 -12.78 7.14
N ILE A 44 -7.09 -12.36 5.96
CA ILE A 44 -5.67 -12.09 5.69
C ILE A 44 -5.16 -10.92 6.54
N GLU A 45 -5.95 -9.87 6.73
CA GLU A 45 -5.59 -8.74 7.59
C GLU A 45 -5.43 -9.17 9.05
N GLU A 46 -6.28 -10.07 9.54
CA GLU A 46 -6.15 -10.68 10.86
C GLU A 46 -4.83 -11.44 10.99
N TYR A 47 -4.49 -12.31 10.02
CA TYR A 47 -3.22 -13.04 10.02
C TYR A 47 -1.99 -12.13 9.94
N ILE A 48 -2.04 -11.06 9.15
CA ILE A 48 -0.95 -10.07 9.08
C ILE A 48 -0.78 -9.40 10.44
N THR A 49 -1.88 -9.07 11.11
CA THR A 49 -1.87 -8.43 12.43
C THR A 49 -1.27 -9.36 13.48
N ASP A 50 -1.68 -10.64 13.50
CA ASP A 50 -1.11 -11.65 14.39
C ASP A 50 0.38 -11.87 14.11
N LEU A 51 0.78 -12.07 12.85
CA LEU A 51 2.18 -12.25 12.46
C LEU A 51 3.04 -11.06 12.89
N ARG A 52 2.53 -9.84 12.74
CA ARG A 52 3.21 -8.62 13.17
C ARG A 52 3.38 -8.56 14.68
N SER A 53 2.38 -9.02 15.44
CA SER A 53 2.47 -9.09 16.90
C SER A 53 3.53 -10.11 17.34
N ARG A 54 3.58 -11.28 16.70
CA ARG A 54 4.59 -12.31 16.95
C ARG A 54 5.99 -11.83 16.60
N LEU A 55 6.15 -11.13 15.48
CA LEU A 55 7.44 -10.56 15.08
C LEU A 55 7.94 -9.52 16.09
N ARG A 56 7.05 -8.67 16.62
CA ARG A 56 7.41 -7.72 17.69
C ARG A 56 7.86 -8.42 18.97
N ARG A 57 7.18 -9.50 19.37
CA ARG A 57 7.58 -10.31 20.53
C ARG A 57 8.94 -10.97 20.31
N LEU A 58 9.17 -11.52 19.11
CA LEU A 58 10.47 -12.08 18.74
C LEU A 58 11.56 -10.99 18.79
N GLU A 59 11.26 -9.80 18.29
CA GLU A 59 12.19 -8.66 18.33
C GLU A 59 12.52 -8.24 19.77
N THR A 60 11.55 -8.23 20.69
CA THR A 60 11.81 -7.96 22.11
C THR A 60 12.65 -9.05 22.74
N THR A 61 12.34 -10.33 22.51
CA THR A 61 13.13 -11.45 23.05
C THR A 61 14.56 -11.45 22.50
N ILE A 62 14.76 -11.12 21.22
CA ILE A 62 16.11 -10.98 20.65
C ILE A 62 16.85 -9.81 21.30
N LYS A 63 16.19 -8.67 21.53
CA LYS A 63 16.81 -7.52 22.22
C LYS A 63 17.20 -7.85 23.65
N GLU A 64 16.35 -8.56 24.37
CA GLU A 64 16.63 -9.06 25.73
C GLU A 64 17.82 -10.02 25.72
N TYR A 65 17.83 -11.01 24.82
CA TYR A 65 18.95 -11.95 24.69
C TYR A 65 20.27 -11.24 24.33
N ILE A 66 20.25 -10.23 23.46
CA ILE A 66 21.44 -9.42 23.14
C ILE A 66 21.89 -8.58 24.35
N ALA A 67 20.95 -8.08 25.16
CA ALA A 67 21.27 -7.29 26.35
C ALA A 67 21.83 -8.14 27.50
N GLU A 68 21.38 -9.41 27.62
CA GLU A 68 21.86 -10.37 28.61
C GLU A 68 23.24 -10.95 28.27
N GLN A 69 23.68 -10.86 27.01
CA GLN A 69 25.04 -11.21 26.62
C GLN A 69 26.00 -10.09 27.06
N PRO A 70 26.97 -10.36 27.97
CA PRO A 70 28.01 -9.40 28.27
C PRO A 70 28.82 -9.17 26.99
N GLN A 71 28.78 -7.93 26.47
CA GLN A 71 29.49 -7.50 25.27
C GLN A 71 30.92 -8.08 25.20
N PRO A 72 31.26 -8.98 24.27
CA PRO A 72 32.64 -9.07 23.87
C PRO A 72 32.93 -7.82 23.06
N LYS A 73 33.66 -6.86 23.67
CA LYS A 73 34.31 -5.77 22.95
C LYS A 73 35.19 -6.37 21.86
N THR A 74 34.63 -6.59 20.67
CA THR A 74 35.39 -6.87 19.47
C THR A 74 35.21 -5.69 18.56
N SER A 75 36.14 -4.76 18.70
CA SER A 75 36.55 -3.87 17.63
C SER A 75 36.83 -4.72 16.40
N ILE A 76 35.86 -4.83 15.49
CA ILE A 76 36.08 -5.39 14.16
C ILE A 76 36.88 -4.32 13.41
N THR A 77 38.19 -4.35 13.55
CA THR A 77 39.08 -3.75 12.57
C THR A 77 38.82 -4.45 11.24
N LEU A 78 38.15 -3.76 10.32
CA LEU A 78 38.11 -4.14 8.91
C LEU A 78 39.54 -4.11 8.38
N ARG A 79 40.25 -5.25 8.46
CA ARG A 79 41.45 -5.48 7.66
C ARG A 79 41.00 -5.62 6.22
N GLU A 80 41.17 -4.55 5.45
CA GLU A 80 41.12 -4.61 3.99
C GLU A 80 42.19 -5.59 3.51
N ARG A 81 41.80 -6.82 3.17
CA ARG A 81 42.66 -7.72 2.40
C ARG A 81 42.78 -7.16 0.99
N LYS A 82 43.90 -6.47 0.74
CA LYS A 82 44.36 -6.07 -0.59
C LYS A 82 44.61 -7.33 -1.40
N ILE A 83 43.67 -7.73 -2.26
CA ILE A 83 43.85 -8.82 -3.21
C ILE A 83 44.69 -8.26 -4.36
N GLU A 84 45.99 -8.49 -4.33
CA GLU A 84 46.86 -8.24 -5.48
C GLU A 84 46.50 -9.21 -6.61
N ARG A 85 45.80 -8.70 -7.63
CA ARG A 85 45.58 -9.45 -8.87
C ARG A 85 46.85 -9.36 -9.71
N LYS A 86 47.69 -10.40 -9.68
CA LYS A 86 48.69 -10.61 -10.73
C LYS A 86 47.97 -11.00 -12.04
N PRO A 87 48.31 -10.39 -13.19
CA PRO A 87 47.69 -10.74 -14.45
C PRO A 87 48.20 -12.12 -14.90
N ILE A 88 47.27 -13.06 -15.14
CA ILE A 88 47.59 -14.35 -15.75
C ILE A 88 47.57 -14.13 -17.27
N THR A 89 48.76 -14.16 -17.88
CA THR A 89 48.95 -14.19 -19.33
C THR A 89 48.50 -15.55 -19.85
N ILE A 90 47.51 -15.60 -20.74
CA ILE A 90 47.06 -16.83 -21.40
C ILE A 90 47.83 -16.97 -22.71
N PRO A 91 48.71 -17.98 -22.90
CA PRO A 91 49.34 -18.23 -24.18
C PRO A 91 48.36 -18.87 -25.17
N SER A 92 48.41 -18.35 -26.40
CA SER A 92 47.63 -18.74 -27.58
C SER A 92 48.04 -20.12 -28.10
N ILE A 93 47.08 -21.05 -28.20
CA ILE A 93 47.24 -22.29 -28.99
C ILE A 93 45.93 -22.58 -29.74
N LYS A 94 46.03 -22.75 -31.06
CA LYS A 94 45.11 -23.49 -31.95
C LYS A 94 45.99 -24.49 -32.76
N PRO A 95 45.42 -25.41 -33.57
CA PRO A 95 44.49 -26.50 -33.27
C PRO A 95 44.95 -27.85 -33.90
N ALA A 96 44.43 -29.02 -33.48
CA ALA A 96 44.28 -30.26 -34.30
C ALA A 96 43.85 -31.46 -33.40
N ILE A 97 42.67 -32.06 -33.61
CA ILE A 97 42.33 -33.30 -34.37
C ILE A 97 42.04 -34.50 -33.43
N GLU A 98 40.76 -34.86 -33.42
CA GLU A 98 40.08 -36.18 -33.40
C GLU A 98 40.38 -37.33 -32.40
N VAL A 99 39.26 -38.04 -32.12
CA VAL A 99 39.06 -39.48 -31.84
C VAL A 99 38.74 -39.91 -30.37
N ALA A 100 37.44 -40.14 -30.17
CA ALA A 100 36.73 -41.27 -29.53
C ALA A 100 37.01 -41.80 -28.10
N SER A 101 35.87 -42.11 -27.45
CA SER A 101 35.55 -43.23 -26.52
C SER A 101 35.72 -43.10 -24.99
N GLN A 102 34.53 -43.05 -24.36
CA GLN A 102 34.02 -43.90 -23.25
C GLN A 102 34.35 -43.65 -21.76
N LYS A 103 33.23 -43.65 -20.99
CA LYS A 103 32.93 -44.04 -19.59
C LYS A 103 33.51 -43.18 -18.45
N ALA A 104 32.65 -42.47 -17.69
CA ALA A 104 32.00 -42.89 -16.41
C ALA A 104 32.98 -42.62 -15.24
N GLU A 105 32.73 -41.77 -14.24
CA GLU A 105 31.63 -41.63 -13.29
C GLU A 105 31.76 -40.28 -12.53
N GLU A 106 30.63 -39.84 -11.93
CA GLU A 106 30.53 -39.02 -10.70
C GLU A 106 31.17 -37.61 -10.69
N GLU A 107 30.67 -36.55 -10.05
CA GLU A 107 29.61 -36.35 -9.08
C GLU A 107 29.33 -34.83 -9.03
N SER A 108 28.12 -34.46 -8.64
CA SER A 108 27.83 -33.26 -7.85
C SER A 108 27.82 -31.85 -8.51
N SER A 109 26.69 -31.18 -8.27
CA SER A 109 26.54 -29.74 -8.02
C SER A 109 26.11 -28.78 -9.15
N ARG A 110 24.84 -28.36 -9.03
CA ARG A 110 24.32 -26.98 -9.04
C ARG A 110 24.44 -26.19 -10.36
N LYS A 111 23.33 -26.12 -11.10
CA LYS A 111 22.99 -24.99 -11.98
C LYS A 111 21.80 -24.23 -11.41
N LEU A 112 22.04 -23.03 -10.88
CA LEU A 112 21.08 -21.91 -11.01
C LEU A 112 21.83 -20.71 -11.57
N VAL A 113 21.21 -20.19 -12.61
CA VAL A 113 21.68 -19.21 -13.59
C VAL A 113 21.58 -17.80 -12.99
N GLN A 114 22.66 -17.01 -13.11
CA GLN A 114 22.68 -15.54 -12.99
C GLN A 114 22.03 -14.93 -14.24
N ILE A 115 21.51 -13.70 -14.28
CA ILE A 115 22.19 -12.39 -14.40
C ILE A 115 21.02 -11.36 -14.63
N PRO A 116 21.12 -10.01 -14.51
CA PRO A 116 21.68 -9.08 -13.50
C PRO A 116 20.66 -8.02 -12.98
N PHE A 117 20.90 -7.43 -11.81
CA PHE A 117 20.34 -6.12 -11.41
C PHE A 117 21.43 -5.06 -11.62
N THR A 118 21.25 -4.11 -12.53
CA THR A 118 22.11 -2.93 -12.65
C THR A 118 21.69 -1.86 -11.64
N LYS A 119 22.59 -1.52 -10.73
CA LYS A 119 22.52 -0.31 -9.88
C LYS A 119 23.35 0.78 -10.54
N THR A 120 22.75 1.95 -10.76
CA THR A 120 23.50 3.19 -10.90
C THR A 120 23.50 3.90 -9.55
N GLN A 121 24.68 3.97 -8.94
CA GLN A 121 24.96 4.73 -7.72
C GLN A 121 25.34 6.18 -8.07
N LYS A 122 24.86 7.12 -7.26
CA LYS A 122 25.59 8.34 -6.89
C LYS A 122 24.99 8.83 -5.57
N ARG A 123 25.47 8.31 -4.42
CA ARG A 123 26.63 8.75 -3.61
C ARG A 123 26.50 10.18 -3.05
N LEU A 124 25.98 10.22 -1.81
CA LEU A 124 26.43 10.96 -0.61
C LEU A 124 26.41 12.50 -0.70
N GLU A 125 26.02 13.26 0.33
CA GLU A 125 26.55 13.25 1.69
C GLU A 125 25.53 13.79 2.71
N GLY A 126 25.67 13.35 3.96
CA GLY A 126 24.78 13.73 5.06
C GLY A 126 25.06 15.12 5.65
N LYS A 127 24.03 15.68 6.26
CA LYS A 127 24.12 16.65 7.36
C LYS A 127 22.86 16.55 8.23
N THR A 128 23.11 16.18 9.48
CA THR A 128 22.53 16.74 10.71
C THR A 128 21.01 17.00 10.78
N VAL A 129 20.43 16.33 11.77
CA VAL A 129 19.21 16.64 12.51
C VAL A 129 18.98 18.16 12.66
N THR A 130 17.70 18.54 12.69
CA THR A 130 17.10 19.86 13.04
C THR A 130 16.94 20.85 11.87
N GLU A 131 15.82 20.74 11.15
CA GLU A 131 15.02 21.84 10.55
C GLU A 131 14.09 21.29 9.46
N ARG A 132 12.93 20.78 9.86
CA ARG A 132 11.73 20.71 9.00
C ARG A 132 10.47 21.02 9.81
N LEU A 133 10.58 21.98 10.72
CA LEU A 133 9.44 22.71 11.23
C LEU A 133 9.33 23.99 10.40
N ALA A 134 8.10 24.34 10.01
CA ALA A 134 7.70 25.54 9.28
C ALA A 134 7.99 25.58 7.77
N VAL A 135 7.33 24.69 7.01
CA VAL A 135 6.64 25.17 5.80
C VAL A 135 5.16 25.29 6.17
N THR A 136 4.86 26.25 7.05
CA THR A 136 3.54 26.86 7.07
C THR A 136 3.46 27.70 5.79
N SER A 137 3.11 27.06 4.68
CA SER A 137 2.45 27.77 3.59
C SER A 137 1.29 28.49 4.25
N GLN A 138 1.32 29.82 4.27
CA GLN A 138 0.22 30.62 4.76
C GLN A 138 -0.95 30.40 3.79
N ILE A 139 -1.72 29.34 4.02
CA ILE A 139 -2.97 29.14 3.32
C ILE A 139 -3.88 30.22 3.88
N THR A 140 -4.16 31.23 3.07
CA THR A 140 -5.14 32.27 3.36
C THR A 140 -6.49 31.60 3.62
N ASP A 141 -7.23 32.11 4.61
CA ASP A 141 -8.47 31.48 5.05
C ASP A 141 -9.51 31.35 3.91
N ASP A 142 -9.46 32.24 2.91
CA ASP A 142 -10.28 32.19 1.69
C ASP A 142 -9.98 31.00 0.77
N ASP A 143 -8.73 30.53 0.71
CA ASP A 143 -8.34 29.37 -0.11
C ASP A 143 -8.85 28.06 0.53
N LEU A 144 -8.86 27.99 1.87
CA LEU A 144 -9.43 26.85 2.60
C LEU A 144 -10.94 26.73 2.38
N VAL A 145 -11.68 27.85 2.42
CA VAL A 145 -13.13 27.86 2.16
C VAL A 145 -13.43 27.43 0.72
N SER A 146 -12.65 27.92 -0.24
CA SER A 146 -12.79 27.56 -1.65
C SER A 146 -12.53 26.07 -1.90
N LYS A 147 -11.51 25.49 -1.26
CA LYS A 147 -11.21 24.06 -1.29
C LYS A 147 -12.32 23.23 -0.63
N LEU A 148 -12.80 23.65 0.53
CA LEU A 148 -13.86 22.95 1.26
C LEU A 148 -15.20 22.92 0.49
N ASN A 149 -15.48 23.95 -0.29
CA ASN A 149 -16.66 23.97 -1.17
C ASN A 149 -16.57 22.92 -2.28
N ARG A 150 -15.38 22.71 -2.86
CA ARG A 150 -15.11 21.73 -3.92
C ARG A 150 -15.10 20.28 -3.45
N LEU A 151 -15.06 20.02 -2.14
CA LEU A 151 -15.04 18.67 -1.61
C LEU A 151 -16.28 17.87 -2.00
N THR A 152 -16.04 16.60 -2.32
CA THR A 152 -17.07 15.59 -2.58
C THR A 152 -17.86 15.27 -1.31
N ILE A 153 -19.02 14.63 -1.49
CA ILE A 153 -19.93 14.27 -0.40
C ILE A 153 -19.23 13.36 0.62
N THR A 154 -18.46 12.38 0.14
CA THR A 154 -17.71 11.43 0.98
C THR A 154 -16.56 12.08 1.73
N GLU A 155 -15.85 13.04 1.11
CA GLU A 155 -14.79 13.79 1.79
C GLU A 155 -15.35 14.66 2.93
N LYS A 156 -16.49 15.32 2.70
CA LYS A 156 -17.22 16.06 3.76
C LYS A 156 -17.65 15.12 4.89
N GLU A 157 -18.11 13.92 4.57
CA GLU A 157 -18.51 12.92 5.55
C GLU A 157 -17.33 12.41 6.38
N ILE A 158 -16.16 12.18 5.76
CA ILE A 158 -14.91 11.86 6.48
C ILE A 158 -14.59 12.91 7.52
N ILE A 159 -14.63 14.19 7.14
CA ILE A 159 -14.29 15.28 8.07
C ILE A 159 -15.31 15.34 9.21
N LYS A 160 -16.61 15.19 8.92
CA LYS A 160 -17.65 15.11 9.96
C LYS A 160 -17.42 13.97 10.94
N VAL A 161 -17.02 12.80 10.44
CA VAL A 161 -16.70 11.65 11.29
C VAL A 161 -15.50 11.95 12.19
N LEU A 162 -14.45 12.57 11.65
CA LEU A 162 -13.25 12.92 12.42
C LEU A 162 -13.53 14.00 13.48
N ILE A 163 -14.42 14.97 13.20
CA ILE A 163 -14.84 15.97 14.18
C ILE A 163 -15.60 15.32 15.34
N LYS A 164 -16.51 14.39 15.03
CA LYS A 164 -17.31 13.69 16.06
C LYS A 164 -16.48 12.70 16.88
N TYR A 165 -15.45 12.10 16.29
CA TYR A 165 -14.62 11.06 16.91
C TYR A 165 -13.13 11.30 16.65
N PRO A 166 -12.49 12.22 17.39
CA PRO A 166 -11.08 12.55 17.23
C PRO A 166 -10.13 11.42 17.66
N GLU A 167 -10.64 10.40 18.35
CA GLU A 167 -9.86 9.25 18.81
C GLU A 167 -9.70 8.15 17.74
N LEU A 168 -10.46 8.21 16.64
CA LEU A 168 -10.38 7.19 15.59
C LEU A 168 -8.99 7.18 14.94
N ARG A 169 -8.42 5.99 14.83
CA ARG A 169 -7.10 5.77 14.21
C ARG A 169 -7.22 4.86 13.00
N GLY A 170 -6.43 5.17 11.98
CA GLY A 170 -6.30 4.37 10.77
C GLY A 170 -7.51 4.43 9.82
N GLY A 171 -7.25 4.10 8.55
CA GLY A 171 -8.27 4.12 7.51
C GLY A 171 -9.42 3.13 7.73
N THR A 172 -9.17 1.99 8.39
CA THR A 172 -10.17 0.93 8.60
C THR A 172 -11.31 1.37 9.52
N ALA A 173 -10.98 1.99 10.66
CA ALA A 173 -11.98 2.43 11.63
C ALA A 173 -12.87 3.55 11.06
N ILE A 174 -12.26 4.47 10.30
CA ILE A 174 -12.96 5.55 9.61
C ILE A 174 -13.85 4.99 8.48
N ALA A 175 -13.34 4.02 7.71
CA ALA A 175 -14.05 3.38 6.61
C ALA A 175 -15.32 2.64 7.08
N ARG A 176 -15.21 1.87 8.18
CA ARG A 176 -16.36 1.17 8.79
C ARG A 176 -17.49 2.13 9.16
N ARG A 177 -17.15 3.35 9.58
CA ARG A 177 -18.12 4.34 10.05
C ARG A 177 -18.84 5.07 8.91
N ILE A 178 -18.18 5.20 7.77
CA ILE A 178 -18.72 5.85 6.56
C ILE A 178 -19.38 4.83 5.62
N GLY A 179 -19.22 3.53 5.90
CA GLY A 179 -19.77 2.46 5.06
C GLY A 179 -19.08 2.40 3.69
N LYS A 180 -17.78 2.66 3.65
CA LYS A 180 -16.95 2.59 2.43
C LYS A 180 -15.81 1.60 2.61
N ALA A 181 -15.23 1.16 1.49
CA ALA A 181 -14.05 0.30 1.50
C ALA A 181 -12.85 1.03 2.11
N ARG A 182 -12.06 0.29 2.92
CA ARG A 182 -10.83 0.79 3.58
C ARG A 182 -9.88 1.46 2.60
N GLU A 183 -9.72 0.90 1.40
CA GLU A 183 -8.83 1.45 0.38
C GLU A 183 -9.29 2.82 -0.11
N HIS A 184 -10.58 2.97 -0.43
CA HIS A 184 -11.14 4.23 -0.89
C HIS A 184 -10.97 5.32 0.17
N THR A 185 -11.30 5.00 1.43
CA THR A 185 -11.12 5.91 2.56
C THR A 185 -9.65 6.27 2.77
N SER A 186 -8.73 5.30 2.65
CA SER A 186 -7.29 5.57 2.80
C SER A 186 -6.75 6.49 1.70
N ARG A 187 -7.20 6.32 0.46
CA ARG A 187 -6.87 7.21 -0.67
C ARG A 187 -7.41 8.62 -0.44
N LEU A 188 -8.65 8.76 0.02
CA LEU A 188 -9.25 10.06 0.34
C LEU A 188 -8.56 10.75 1.52
N LEU A 189 -8.24 10.01 2.59
CA LEU A 189 -7.52 10.55 3.74
C LEU A 189 -6.13 11.06 3.36
N LYS A 190 -5.45 10.36 2.44
CA LYS A 190 -4.17 10.84 1.89
C LYS A 190 -4.38 12.13 1.09
N LYS A 191 -5.35 12.14 0.17
CA LYS A 191 -5.67 13.33 -0.64
C LYS A 191 -6.00 14.55 0.23
N LEU A 192 -6.84 14.39 1.25
CA LEU A 192 -7.21 15.47 2.17
C LEU A 192 -6.04 15.98 3.02
N ALA A 193 -5.08 15.11 3.32
CA ALA A 193 -3.84 15.51 3.99
C ALA A 193 -2.91 16.27 3.04
N ASP A 194 -2.76 15.80 1.80
CA ASP A 194 -1.95 16.47 0.77
C ASP A 194 -2.51 17.86 0.42
N GLU A 195 -3.83 18.03 0.45
CA GLU A 195 -4.53 19.31 0.26
C GLU A 195 -4.43 20.27 1.46
N GLY A 196 -3.89 19.81 2.59
CA GLY A 196 -3.75 20.60 3.82
C GLY A 196 -5.04 20.74 4.64
N ILE A 197 -6.08 19.99 4.31
CA ILE A 197 -7.37 20.00 5.02
C ILE A 197 -7.29 19.15 6.29
N LEU A 198 -6.48 18.09 6.28
CA LEU A 198 -6.22 17.22 7.41
C LEU A 198 -4.73 17.21 7.76
N ILE A 199 -4.43 17.06 9.05
CA ILE A 199 -3.07 16.80 9.52
C ILE A 199 -2.96 15.30 9.77
N ARG A 200 -1.96 14.68 9.15
CA ARG A 200 -1.64 13.26 9.33
C ARG A 200 -0.43 13.11 10.24
N ASP A 201 -0.62 12.40 11.33
CA ASP A 201 0.46 11.99 12.22
C ASP A 201 1.02 10.64 11.75
N GLU A 202 2.24 10.67 11.23
CA GLU A 202 2.98 9.50 10.76
C GLU A 202 3.87 8.87 11.85
N SER A 203 3.96 9.49 13.03
CA SER A 203 4.80 9.02 14.13
C SER A 203 4.30 7.70 14.73
N VAL A 204 2.98 7.49 14.71
CA VAL A 204 2.33 6.32 15.32
C VAL A 204 1.54 5.54 14.27
N TRP A 205 1.69 4.20 14.31
CA TRP A 205 0.88 3.29 13.49
C TRP A 205 -0.16 2.57 14.36
N PRO A 206 -1.46 2.52 13.97
CA PRO A 206 -2.07 3.11 12.78
C PRO A 206 -2.08 4.65 12.79
N TYR A 207 -1.93 5.27 11.62
CA TYR A 207 -1.85 6.73 11.48
C TYR A 207 -3.06 7.44 12.08
N LYS A 208 -2.80 8.56 12.76
CA LYS A 208 -3.84 9.42 13.32
C LYS A 208 -4.08 10.60 12.38
N TYR A 209 -5.36 10.91 12.14
CA TYR A 209 -5.76 12.06 11.35
C TYR A 209 -6.43 13.06 12.28
N GLN A 210 -5.99 14.32 12.20
CA GLN A 210 -6.55 15.42 12.99
C GLN A 210 -7.08 16.49 12.05
N VAL A 211 -8.25 17.01 12.39
CA VAL A 211 -8.84 18.15 11.67
C VAL A 211 -8.31 19.42 12.31
N PRO A 212 -7.66 20.33 11.55
CA PRO A 212 -7.26 21.63 12.06
C PRO A 212 -8.45 22.43 12.61
N GLU A 213 -8.25 23.21 13.66
CA GLU A 213 -9.33 23.95 14.32
C GLU A 213 -10.05 24.91 13.36
N LYS A 214 -9.31 25.52 12.42
CA LYS A 214 -9.88 26.38 11.37
C LYS A 214 -10.93 25.65 10.51
N VAL A 215 -10.64 24.42 10.08
CA VAL A 215 -11.54 23.62 9.24
C VAL A 215 -12.77 23.21 10.05
N LYS A 216 -12.59 22.88 11.33
CA LYS A 216 -13.67 22.54 12.25
C LYS A 216 -14.65 23.70 12.44
N GLN A 217 -14.14 24.92 12.63
CA GLN A 217 -14.97 26.13 12.76
C GLN A 217 -15.80 26.39 11.49
N ILE A 218 -15.19 26.33 10.31
CA ILE A 218 -15.89 26.56 9.03
C ILE A 218 -17.03 25.55 8.85
N ILE A 219 -16.80 24.28 9.20
CA ILE A 219 -17.82 23.23 9.08
C ILE A 219 -18.96 23.46 10.08
N MET A 220 -18.66 23.82 11.32
CA MET A 220 -19.68 24.13 12.33
C MET A 220 -20.54 25.35 11.96
N LEU A 221 -19.91 26.43 11.49
CA LEU A 221 -20.60 27.63 10.97
C LEU A 221 -21.55 27.26 9.81
N ARG A 222 -21.11 26.38 8.91
CA ARG A 222 -21.93 25.92 7.78
C ARG A 222 -23.10 25.03 8.21
N GLU A 223 -22.94 24.23 9.26
CA GLU A 223 -24.03 23.44 9.83
C GLU A 223 -25.07 24.34 10.53
N GLN A 224 -24.64 25.39 11.22
CA GLN A 224 -25.53 26.36 11.86
C GLN A 224 -26.33 27.21 10.86
N LEU A 225 -25.74 27.56 9.71
CA LEU A 225 -26.42 28.31 8.64
C LEU A 225 -27.33 27.46 7.74
N SER A 226 -27.27 26.12 7.86
CA SER A 226 -28.09 25.18 7.09
C SER A 226 -29.34 24.71 7.85
N THR A 227 -29.56 25.22 9.07
CA THR A 227 -30.73 24.96 9.91
C THR A 227 -31.67 26.15 9.86
#